data_AF-A0A0F8A3J7-F1
#
_entry.id   AF-A0A0F8A3J7-F1
#
_cell.length_a   1.000
_cell.length_b   1.000
_cell.length_c   1.000
_cell.angle_alpha   90.00
_cell.angle_beta   90.00
_cell.angle_gamma   90.00
#
_symmetry.space_group_name_H-M   'P 1'
#
loop_
_entity.id
_entity.type
_entity.pdbx_description
1 polymer ?
#
loop_
_entity_poly.entity_id
_entity_poly.type
_entity_poly.pdbx_seq_one_letter_code
_entity_poly.pdbx_strand_id
1 'polypeptide(L)'
;MSTGAFFWTPTEFRQFTLFPRLPPEIRQNIWLDYICNPGINFIRLRVLDGSRRLGQPLLRPISNTNSDPKRMSVKTNGKKLEKLDESDLLVIKDDFKPMRSLVAKIEPQSPVWMGDLSEYKSLRQRLKVLRSTCVETAALVKSMLNRSGVFRLTDRTVVTLSKSDDLVCLEYLQYEDYSRNCPLNVKLICSGLENVRRLAMSFCHEWRPAVKYDPCSTCGKICHNSSGKPNAPVDEGNYPTHLYQFLARYLPNLEEFYFLDYYIVPKPPSDILGKHTARIKEQAPLRYFRTKDRILFEFCETEAYAREWKISRNAVEIKNWLRDHFVRYAKASHLSRHKTPEKVHFGILACEWDVSPPPVRKSPTLKATCTTRLDKGMSTLGSAKPAARAQSLVPSNRQGMRPGGPSAYVFGSAPQHDFNFQFSFSKTLDNMPRF
;
A
#
# COMPACT_ATOMS: atom_id res chain seq x y z
N MET A 1 -24.74 33.98 -30.34
CA MET A 1 -23.39 34.60 -30.25
C MET A 1 -22.63 33.90 -29.14
N SER A 2 -21.43 33.40 -29.42
CA SER A 2 -20.58 32.73 -28.43
C SER A 2 -19.59 33.73 -27.85
N THR A 3 -19.65 33.99 -26.55
CA THR A 3 -18.64 34.80 -25.85
C THR A 3 -17.42 33.94 -25.55
N GLY A 4 -16.50 33.86 -26.50
CA GLY A 4 -15.18 33.28 -26.28
C GLY A 4 -14.38 34.13 -25.29
N ALA A 5 -13.90 33.53 -24.20
CA ALA A 5 -12.98 34.19 -23.28
C ALA A 5 -11.58 34.19 -23.89
N PHE A 6 -11.11 35.36 -24.34
CA PHE A 6 -9.73 35.54 -24.81
C PHE A 6 -8.78 35.67 -23.62
N PHE A 7 -8.02 34.61 -23.33
CA PHE A 7 -6.90 34.69 -22.40
C PHE A 7 -5.73 35.43 -23.05
N TRP A 8 -5.49 36.68 -22.64
CA TRP A 8 -4.31 37.44 -23.04
C TRP A 8 -3.11 37.01 -22.19
N THR A 9 -2.25 36.16 -22.74
CA THR A 9 -0.93 35.87 -22.15
C THR A 9 0.00 37.05 -22.45
N PRO A 10 0.64 37.70 -21.46
CA PRO A 10 1.61 38.76 -21.71
C PRO A 10 2.79 38.26 -22.54
N THR A 11 3.37 39.10 -23.40
CA THR A 11 4.42 38.71 -24.36
C THR A 11 5.63 38.04 -23.71
N GLU A 12 5.96 38.48 -22.50
CA GLU A 12 7.03 37.97 -21.63
C GLU A 12 6.86 36.48 -21.29
N PHE A 13 5.61 36.00 -21.18
CA PHE A 13 5.27 34.61 -20.90
C PHE A 13 4.91 33.80 -22.17
N ARG A 14 5.13 34.38 -23.37
CA ARG A 14 4.96 33.65 -24.65
C ARG A 14 6.23 32.96 -25.13
N GLN A 15 7.40 33.34 -24.58
CA GLN A 15 8.69 32.78 -24.96
C GLN A 15 9.17 31.80 -23.89
N PHE A 16 9.18 30.52 -24.23
CA PHE A 16 9.75 29.48 -23.37
C PHE A 16 11.15 29.10 -23.88
N THR A 17 12.14 29.16 -22.99
CA THR A 17 13.47 28.62 -23.30
C THR A 17 13.36 27.11 -23.47
N LEU A 18 13.79 26.60 -24.63
CA LEU A 18 13.81 25.17 -24.91
C LEU A 18 14.63 24.44 -23.85
N PHE A 19 14.15 23.28 -23.38
CA PHE A 19 14.80 22.49 -22.33
C PHE A 19 16.34 22.36 -22.46
N PRO A 20 16.93 22.10 -23.65
CA PRO A 20 18.38 21.94 -23.78
C PRO A 20 19.19 23.22 -23.58
N ARG A 21 18.55 24.40 -23.61
CA ARG A 21 19.15 25.73 -23.42
C ARG A 21 19.01 26.26 -21.99
N LEU A 22 18.31 25.54 -21.11
CA LEU A 22 18.21 25.90 -19.70
C LEU A 22 19.56 25.64 -18.99
N PRO A 23 19.92 26.43 -17.96
CA PRO A 23 21.08 26.16 -17.11
C PRO A 23 21.10 24.72 -16.57
N PRO A 24 22.27 24.07 -16.42
CA PRO A 24 22.38 22.70 -15.92
C PRO A 24 21.61 22.44 -14.61
N GLU A 25 21.62 23.41 -13.70
CA GLU A 25 20.98 23.36 -12.39
C GLU A 25 19.46 23.29 -12.52
N ILE A 26 18.87 24.10 -13.41
CA ILE A 26 17.43 24.09 -13.70
C ILE A 26 17.04 22.77 -14.35
N ARG A 27 17.86 22.24 -15.26
CA ARG A 27 17.62 20.95 -15.93
C ARG A 27 17.70 19.79 -14.93
N GLN A 28 18.65 19.84 -14.00
CA GLN A 28 18.75 18.88 -12.89
C GLN A 28 17.53 18.92 -11.99
N ASN A 29 17.04 20.10 -11.60
CA ASN A 29 15.83 20.23 -10.78
C ASN A 29 14.60 19.67 -11.51
N ILE A 30 14.43 19.99 -12.80
CA ILE A 30 13.36 19.41 -13.63
C ILE A 30 13.47 17.88 -13.70
N TRP A 31 14.67 17.31 -13.84
CA TRP A 31 14.84 15.85 -13.81
C TRP A 31 14.49 15.24 -12.46
N LEU A 32 14.85 15.89 -11.35
CA LEU A 32 14.51 15.45 -10.01
C LEU A 32 12.99 15.50 -9.80
N ASP A 33 12.35 16.66 -9.96
CA ASP A 33 10.91 16.84 -9.74
C ASP A 33 10.06 15.94 -10.66
N TYR A 34 10.50 15.73 -11.90
CA TYR A 34 9.77 14.88 -12.84
C TYR A 34 9.91 13.39 -12.49
N ILE A 35 11.03 12.93 -11.91
CA ILE A 35 11.27 11.51 -11.60
C ILE A 35 10.88 11.15 -10.16
N CYS A 36 11.27 11.96 -9.18
CA CYS A 36 11.31 11.62 -7.75
C CYS A 36 9.96 11.70 -7.00
N ASN A 37 8.83 11.71 -7.71
CA ASN A 37 7.51 11.57 -7.08
C ASN A 37 7.31 10.14 -6.55
N PRO A 38 7.15 9.92 -5.23
CA PRO A 38 7.08 8.59 -4.63
C PRO A 38 5.77 7.88 -4.98
N GLY A 39 5.89 6.84 -5.82
CA GLY A 39 4.79 6.00 -6.25
C GLY A 39 4.60 4.74 -5.42
N ILE A 40 3.47 4.08 -5.62
CA ILE A 40 3.22 2.73 -5.10
C ILE A 40 3.16 1.75 -6.27
N ASN A 41 3.76 0.58 -6.11
CA ASN A 41 3.84 -0.45 -7.14
C ASN A 41 3.33 -1.79 -6.62
N PHE A 42 2.25 -2.29 -7.24
CA PHE A 42 1.55 -3.51 -6.85
C PHE A 42 2.05 -4.71 -7.65
N ILE A 43 2.78 -5.59 -6.97
CA ILE A 43 3.40 -6.78 -7.56
C ILE A 43 3.02 -8.03 -6.79
N ARG A 44 3.20 -9.19 -7.45
CA ARG A 44 3.05 -10.50 -6.81
C ARG A 44 4.20 -11.43 -7.15
N LEU A 45 4.55 -12.29 -6.20
CA LEU A 45 5.49 -13.38 -6.39
C LEU A 45 4.70 -14.63 -6.82
N ARG A 46 4.96 -15.09 -8.04
CA ARG A 46 4.32 -16.28 -8.61
C ARG A 46 5.32 -17.43 -8.68
N VAL A 47 5.06 -18.48 -7.92
CA VAL A 47 5.79 -19.76 -8.02
C VAL A 47 5.54 -20.38 -9.40
N LEU A 48 6.60 -20.81 -10.07
CA LEU A 48 6.56 -21.40 -11.43
C LEU A 48 6.33 -22.91 -11.43
N ASP A 49 6.48 -23.56 -10.28
CA ASP A 49 6.40 -25.01 -10.16
C ASP A 49 4.98 -25.53 -10.50
N GLY A 50 4.89 -26.35 -11.55
CA GLY A 50 3.66 -27.01 -11.99
C GLY A 50 3.09 -28.01 -10.97
N SER A 51 3.83 -28.31 -9.91
CA SER A 51 3.44 -29.11 -8.75
C SER A 51 2.41 -28.43 -7.81
N ARG A 52 1.74 -27.34 -8.22
CA ARG A 52 0.48 -26.92 -7.58
C ARG A 52 -0.68 -27.92 -7.77
N ARG A 53 -0.44 -29.02 -8.50
CA ARG A 53 -1.27 -30.22 -8.50
C ARG A 53 -1.22 -30.89 -7.11
N LEU A 54 -2.40 -31.03 -6.49
CA LEU A 54 -2.66 -31.78 -5.24
C LEU A 54 -2.11 -31.19 -3.94
N GLY A 55 -2.74 -30.11 -3.47
CA GLY A 55 -3.11 -29.94 -2.04
C GLY A 55 -2.01 -29.76 -0.99
N GLN A 56 -0.72 -29.72 -1.34
CA GLN A 56 0.35 -29.49 -0.36
C GLN A 56 0.51 -27.98 -0.05
N PRO A 57 0.33 -27.54 1.21
CA PRO A 57 0.54 -26.15 1.59
C PRO A 57 2.04 -25.77 1.53
N LEU A 58 2.33 -24.51 1.21
CA LEU A 58 3.70 -23.97 1.20
C LEU A 58 4.28 -23.85 2.62
N LEU A 59 3.40 -23.75 3.62
CA LEU A 59 3.72 -23.66 5.03
C LEU A 59 3.32 -24.97 5.73
N ARG A 60 4.03 -25.34 6.81
CA ARG A 60 3.61 -26.43 7.70
C ARG A 60 3.37 -25.87 9.10
N PRO A 61 2.33 -26.32 9.82
CA PRO A 61 2.16 -25.96 11.23
C PRO A 61 3.39 -26.32 12.05
N ILE A 62 3.66 -25.51 13.09
CA ILE A 62 4.67 -25.85 14.11
C ILE A 62 4.23 -27.15 14.75
N SER A 63 5.02 -28.21 14.54
CA SER A 63 4.70 -29.53 15.05
C SER A 63 5.32 -29.67 16.43
N ASN A 64 4.50 -29.62 17.49
CA ASN A 64 4.91 -29.93 18.87
C ASN A 64 5.21 -31.43 19.01
N THR A 65 6.27 -31.89 18.34
CA THR A 65 6.83 -33.22 18.57
C THR A 65 7.50 -33.23 19.93
N ASN A 66 7.05 -34.13 20.81
CA ASN A 66 7.66 -34.43 22.11
C ASN A 66 9.12 -34.85 21.95
N SER A 67 10.01 -33.86 21.84
CA SER A 67 11.44 -34.02 21.80
C SER A 67 11.97 -33.37 23.06
N ASP A 68 12.60 -34.18 23.92
CA ASP A 68 13.12 -33.73 25.20
C ASP A 68 13.89 -32.42 25.06
N PRO A 69 13.71 -31.44 25.97
CA PRO A 69 14.49 -30.22 26.00
C PRO A 69 15.91 -30.50 26.53
N LYS A 70 16.62 -31.46 25.91
CA LYS A 70 18.07 -31.60 26.03
C LYS A 70 18.70 -30.34 25.47
N ARG A 71 19.07 -29.50 26.42
CA ARG A 71 19.59 -28.13 26.34
C ARG A 71 20.87 -28.05 25.52
N MET A 72 20.78 -28.27 24.21
CA MET A 72 21.84 -27.93 23.27
C MET A 72 22.01 -26.41 23.28
N SER A 73 23.03 -25.95 23.99
CA SER A 73 23.55 -24.60 23.84
C SER A 73 23.94 -24.41 22.38
N VAL A 74 23.14 -23.62 21.66
CA VAL A 74 23.53 -23.12 20.35
C VAL A 74 24.74 -22.21 20.58
N LYS A 75 25.94 -22.75 20.35
CA LYS A 75 27.19 -21.98 20.39
C LYS A 75 27.29 -21.12 19.13
N THR A 76 26.47 -20.07 19.06
CA THR A 76 26.72 -18.95 18.15
C THR A 76 27.91 -18.14 18.66
N ASN A 77 28.80 -17.75 17.75
CA ASN A 77 30.09 -17.14 18.09
C ASN A 77 29.94 -15.83 18.89
N GLY A 78 30.24 -15.88 20.20
CA GLY A 78 30.66 -14.76 21.03
C GLY A 78 29.65 -13.64 21.31
N LYS A 79 28.48 -13.58 20.65
CA LYS A 79 27.48 -12.54 20.89
C LYS A 79 26.40 -13.03 21.84
N LYS A 80 26.34 -12.37 23.01
CA LYS A 80 25.36 -12.56 24.08
C LYS A 80 23.95 -12.18 23.56
N LEU A 81 23.32 -13.11 22.87
CA LEU A 81 21.94 -12.96 22.41
C LEU A 81 21.02 -12.97 23.64
N GLU A 82 20.01 -12.09 23.66
CA GLU A 82 18.94 -12.15 24.64
C GLU A 82 18.25 -13.52 24.56
N LYS A 83 17.66 -13.98 25.68
CA LYS A 83 17.00 -15.29 25.72
C LYS A 83 15.90 -15.32 24.66
N LEU A 84 16.11 -16.12 23.61
CA LEU A 84 15.10 -16.45 22.62
C LEU A 84 13.97 -17.23 23.30
N ASP A 85 12.74 -16.97 22.88
CA ASP A 85 11.59 -17.72 23.35
C ASP A 85 11.61 -19.15 22.77
N GLU A 86 10.86 -20.08 23.38
CA GLU A 86 10.84 -21.47 22.92
C GLU A 86 10.35 -21.61 21.47
N SER A 87 9.38 -20.78 21.08
CA SER A 87 8.88 -20.65 19.70
C SER A 87 9.98 -20.23 18.71
N ASP A 88 10.77 -19.20 19.04
CA ASP A 88 11.90 -18.75 18.21
C ASP A 88 12.95 -19.86 18.07
N LEU A 89 13.26 -20.55 19.17
CA LEU A 89 14.23 -21.66 19.18
C LEU A 89 13.76 -22.84 18.32
N LEU A 90 12.46 -23.15 18.31
CA LEU A 90 11.89 -24.16 17.40
C LEU A 90 12.01 -23.72 15.94
N VAL A 91 11.69 -22.46 15.62
CA VAL A 91 11.81 -21.92 14.26
C VAL A 91 13.25 -21.93 13.76
N ILE A 92 14.22 -21.59 14.62
CA ILE A 92 15.66 -21.62 14.26
C ILE A 92 16.18 -23.06 14.12
N LYS A 93 15.65 -24.02 14.88
CA LYS A 93 15.95 -25.46 14.65
C LYS A 93 15.41 -25.93 13.30
N ASP A 94 14.23 -25.46 12.90
CA ASP A 94 13.60 -25.82 11.62
C ASP A 94 14.36 -25.31 10.40
N ASP A 95 15.12 -24.21 10.52
CA ASP A 95 15.99 -23.71 9.46
C ASP A 95 17.05 -24.75 8.99
N PHE A 96 17.46 -25.67 9.86
CA PHE A 96 18.43 -26.74 9.53
C PHE A 96 17.79 -27.94 8.82
N LYS A 97 16.46 -28.02 8.74
CA LYS A 97 15.76 -29.10 8.04
C LYS A 97 15.85 -28.89 6.52
N PRO A 98 15.98 -29.95 5.69
CA PRO A 98 15.96 -29.82 4.24
C PRO A 98 14.65 -29.18 3.73
N MET A 99 14.77 -28.03 3.06
CA MET A 99 13.63 -27.29 2.47
C MET A 99 13.51 -27.54 0.97
N ARG A 100 12.26 -27.60 0.48
CA ARG A 100 11.98 -27.61 -0.96
C ARG A 100 12.43 -26.30 -1.60
N SER A 101 13.19 -26.39 -2.68
CA SER A 101 13.51 -25.21 -3.51
C SER A 101 12.40 -24.97 -4.52
N LEU A 102 11.93 -23.73 -4.62
CA LEU A 102 10.85 -23.31 -5.51
C LEU A 102 11.31 -22.14 -6.36
N VAL A 103 11.25 -22.28 -7.68
CA VAL A 103 11.50 -21.17 -8.60
C VAL A 103 10.27 -20.26 -8.61
N ALA A 104 10.48 -18.96 -8.42
CA ALA A 104 9.41 -17.97 -8.45
C ALA A 104 9.81 -16.74 -9.28
N LYS A 105 8.81 -16.09 -9.85
CA LYS A 105 8.95 -14.89 -10.69
C LYS A 105 8.12 -13.73 -10.14
N ILE A 106 8.57 -12.51 -10.40
CA ILE A 106 7.86 -11.29 -10.02
C ILE A 106 7.04 -10.80 -11.21
N GLU A 107 5.74 -10.64 -11.01
CA GLU A 107 4.76 -10.17 -12.00
C GLU A 107 3.95 -8.99 -11.42
N PRO A 108 3.27 -8.18 -12.26
CA PRO A 108 2.26 -7.25 -11.77
C PRO A 108 1.17 -7.99 -11.00
N GLN A 109 0.60 -7.35 -9.96
CA GLN A 109 -0.45 -7.99 -9.16
C GLN A 109 -1.72 -8.26 -9.98
N SER A 110 -2.19 -7.24 -10.72
CA SER A 110 -3.31 -7.38 -11.65
C SER A 110 -2.82 -7.74 -13.05
N PRO A 111 -3.37 -8.80 -13.70
CA PRO A 111 -2.99 -9.19 -15.06
C PRO A 111 -3.59 -8.28 -16.15
N VAL A 112 -4.52 -7.40 -15.81
CA VAL A 112 -5.22 -6.51 -16.76
C VAL A 112 -4.69 -5.09 -16.62
N TRP A 113 -4.19 -4.52 -17.71
CA TRP A 113 -3.51 -3.21 -17.70
C TRP A 113 -4.37 -2.05 -17.16
N MET A 114 -5.70 -2.12 -17.27
CA MET A 114 -6.63 -1.10 -16.76
C MET A 114 -6.84 -1.18 -15.24
N GLY A 115 -6.72 -2.38 -14.66
CA GLY A 115 -6.97 -2.64 -13.24
C GLY A 115 -5.70 -2.69 -12.37
N ASP A 116 -4.54 -2.42 -12.95
CA ASP A 116 -3.28 -2.31 -12.22
C ASP A 116 -3.01 -0.83 -11.87
N LEU A 117 -2.98 -0.53 -10.57
CA LEU A 117 -2.89 0.81 -9.98
C LEU A 117 -1.44 1.31 -9.80
N SER A 118 -0.46 0.56 -10.29
CA SER A 118 0.96 0.81 -10.05
C SER A 118 1.53 2.01 -10.83
N GLU A 119 2.37 2.79 -10.15
CA GLU A 119 2.98 4.00 -10.69
C GLU A 119 4.14 3.74 -11.68
N TYR A 120 4.67 2.51 -11.76
CA TYR A 120 5.72 2.15 -12.72
C TYR A 120 5.35 2.40 -14.19
N LYS A 121 4.05 2.44 -14.51
CA LYS A 121 3.53 2.81 -15.84
C LYS A 121 3.80 4.27 -16.17
N SER A 122 3.43 5.15 -15.23
CA SER A 122 3.68 6.58 -15.29
C SER A 122 5.19 6.82 -15.32
N LEU A 123 5.98 6.15 -14.48
CA LEU A 123 7.45 6.19 -14.53
C LEU A 123 7.99 5.82 -15.92
N ARG A 124 7.49 4.73 -16.53
CA ARG A 124 7.88 4.33 -17.90
C ARG A 124 7.53 5.40 -18.94
N GLN A 125 6.37 6.06 -18.82
CA GLN A 125 5.97 7.17 -19.68
C GLN A 125 6.87 8.39 -19.46
N ARG A 126 7.14 8.77 -18.22
CA ARG A 126 8.05 9.85 -17.82
C ARG A 126 9.46 9.63 -18.39
N LEU A 127 10.03 8.44 -18.22
CA LEU A 127 11.34 8.07 -18.79
C LEU A 127 11.37 8.10 -20.33
N LYS A 128 10.26 7.74 -21.00
CA LYS A 128 10.13 7.86 -22.46
C LYS A 128 10.13 9.32 -22.91
N VAL A 129 9.36 10.18 -22.24
CA VAL A 129 9.31 11.64 -22.52
C VAL A 129 10.69 12.25 -22.32
N LEU A 130 11.31 12.02 -21.16
CA LEU A 130 12.66 12.50 -20.85
C LEU A 130 13.67 12.09 -21.93
N ARG A 131 13.71 10.81 -22.31
CA ARG A 131 14.61 10.31 -23.37
C ARG A 131 14.39 10.98 -24.74
N SER A 132 13.21 11.54 -25.02
CA SER A 132 12.94 12.28 -26.25
C SER A 132 13.28 13.78 -26.20
N THR A 133 13.66 14.34 -25.05
CA THR A 133 13.92 15.79 -24.91
C THR A 133 15.24 16.23 -25.56
N CYS A 134 16.35 15.55 -25.25
CA CYS A 134 17.67 15.79 -25.83
C CYS A 134 18.64 14.63 -25.58
N VAL A 135 19.83 14.70 -26.22
CA VAL A 135 20.89 13.69 -26.12
C VAL A 135 21.37 13.49 -24.68
N GLU A 136 21.51 14.57 -23.91
CA GLU A 136 21.96 14.51 -22.51
C GLU A 136 20.95 13.81 -21.62
N THR A 137 19.66 14.17 -21.70
CA THR A 137 18.60 13.46 -20.96
C THR A 137 18.49 12.00 -21.40
N ALA A 138 18.69 11.69 -22.69
CA ALA A 138 18.72 10.30 -23.17
C ALA A 138 19.89 9.51 -22.58
N ALA A 139 21.07 10.12 -22.45
CA ALA A 139 22.23 9.54 -21.79
C ALA A 139 21.99 9.36 -20.27
N LEU A 140 21.37 10.33 -19.61
CA LEU A 140 20.95 10.24 -18.20
C LEU A 140 19.98 9.07 -17.99
N VAL A 141 18.90 8.97 -18.76
CA VAL A 141 17.94 7.86 -18.66
C VAL A 141 18.63 6.52 -18.88
N LYS A 142 19.51 6.40 -19.88
CA LYS A 142 20.31 5.19 -20.12
C LYS A 142 21.20 4.85 -18.91
N SER A 143 21.86 5.85 -18.32
CA SER A 143 22.69 5.70 -17.12
C SER A 143 21.86 5.25 -15.91
N MET A 144 20.74 5.93 -15.61
CA MET A 144 19.85 5.59 -14.50
C MET A 144 19.33 4.16 -14.60
N LEU A 145 18.92 3.73 -15.79
CA LEU A 145 18.46 2.36 -16.02
C LEU A 145 19.58 1.33 -15.83
N ASN A 146 20.83 1.65 -16.16
CA ASN A 146 21.95 0.73 -16.02
C ASN A 146 22.52 0.63 -14.59
N ARG A 147 22.02 1.42 -13.63
CA ARG A 147 22.47 1.36 -12.22
C ARG A 147 22.07 0.04 -11.54
N SER A 148 22.95 -0.47 -10.69
CA SER A 148 22.60 -1.48 -9.68
C SER A 148 21.54 -0.94 -8.72
N GLY A 149 20.62 -1.79 -8.25
CA GLY A 149 19.49 -1.38 -7.42
C GLY A 149 18.24 -0.91 -8.18
N VAL A 150 18.23 -0.90 -9.52
CA VAL A 150 16.98 -0.70 -10.29
C VAL A 150 16.16 -1.99 -10.25
N PHE A 151 15.02 -1.94 -9.57
CA PHE A 151 14.13 -3.09 -9.43
C PHE A 151 13.32 -3.33 -10.71
N ARG A 152 13.23 -4.59 -11.12
CA ARG A 152 12.58 -5.02 -12.36
C ARG A 152 11.70 -6.24 -12.15
N LEU A 153 10.62 -6.27 -12.91
CA LEU A 153 9.81 -7.46 -13.15
C LEU A 153 10.54 -8.43 -14.10
N THR A 154 9.99 -9.64 -14.20
CA THR A 154 10.53 -10.74 -15.01
C THR A 154 10.55 -10.43 -16.51
N ASP A 155 9.63 -9.60 -16.99
CA ASP A 155 9.55 -9.08 -18.37
C ASP A 155 10.53 -7.91 -18.64
N ARG A 156 11.40 -7.60 -17.67
CA ARG A 156 12.33 -6.44 -17.62
C ARG A 156 11.65 -5.07 -17.46
N THR A 157 10.34 -5.01 -17.21
CA THR A 157 9.67 -3.76 -16.84
C THR A 157 10.28 -3.21 -15.55
N VAL A 158 10.70 -1.94 -15.58
CA VAL A 158 11.29 -1.22 -14.45
C VAL A 158 10.19 -0.82 -13.50
N VAL A 159 10.29 -1.24 -12.24
CA VAL A 159 9.30 -0.95 -11.19
C VAL A 159 9.71 0.29 -10.40
N THR A 160 10.94 0.30 -9.90
CA THR A 160 11.52 1.41 -9.13
C THR A 160 12.94 1.68 -9.62
N LEU A 161 13.37 2.94 -9.54
CA LEU A 161 14.75 3.32 -9.85
C LEU A 161 15.68 3.08 -8.66
N SER A 162 16.97 2.95 -8.95
CA SER A 162 18.00 2.85 -7.90
C SER A 162 17.94 4.08 -6.99
N LYS A 163 17.83 3.83 -5.68
CA LYS A 163 17.61 4.82 -4.62
C LYS A 163 16.25 5.57 -4.65
N SER A 164 15.27 5.14 -5.43
CA SER A 164 13.94 5.77 -5.45
C SER A 164 13.22 5.66 -4.10
N ASP A 165 12.29 6.60 -3.87
CA ASP A 165 11.37 6.63 -2.73
C ASP A 165 10.02 5.93 -2.99
N ASP A 166 9.92 5.22 -4.13
CA ASP A 166 8.81 4.33 -4.44
C ASP A 166 8.63 3.20 -3.40
N LEU A 167 7.37 2.92 -3.08
CA LEU A 167 6.93 1.80 -2.25
C LEU A 167 6.54 0.60 -3.12
N VAL A 168 6.94 -0.60 -2.72
CA VAL A 168 6.56 -1.86 -3.38
C VAL A 168 5.54 -2.59 -2.53
N CYS A 169 4.29 -2.68 -2.97
CA CYS A 169 3.27 -3.53 -2.36
C CYS A 169 3.38 -4.96 -2.92
N LEU A 170 3.67 -5.94 -2.08
CA LEU A 170 3.98 -7.32 -2.51
C LEU A 170 3.00 -8.36 -1.96
N GLU A 171 2.32 -9.07 -2.85
CA GLU A 171 1.61 -10.32 -2.55
C GLU A 171 2.55 -11.52 -2.78
N TYR A 172 3.03 -12.19 -1.72
CA TYR A 172 3.98 -13.32 -1.85
C TYR A 172 3.44 -14.70 -1.49
N LEU A 173 2.29 -14.75 -0.82
CA LEU A 173 1.50 -15.95 -0.53
C LEU A 173 0.05 -15.69 -0.95
N GLN A 174 -0.74 -16.76 -1.14
CA GLN A 174 -2.19 -16.62 -1.22
C GLN A 174 -2.77 -16.44 0.18
N TYR A 175 -3.99 -15.90 0.24
CA TYR A 175 -4.66 -15.55 1.48
C TYR A 175 -4.67 -16.72 2.50
N GLU A 176 -4.95 -17.94 2.03
CA GLU A 176 -5.10 -19.13 2.86
C GLU A 176 -3.80 -19.56 3.56
N ASP A 177 -2.64 -19.30 2.95
CA ASP A 177 -1.33 -19.51 3.57
C ASP A 177 -0.91 -18.26 4.39
N TYR A 178 -1.22 -17.07 3.87
CA TYR A 178 -0.82 -15.78 4.46
C TYR A 178 -1.48 -15.49 5.80
N SER A 179 -2.74 -15.90 6.01
CA SER A 179 -3.45 -15.62 7.27
C SER A 179 -2.98 -16.49 8.46
N ARG A 180 -2.16 -17.53 8.21
CA ARG A 180 -1.78 -18.54 9.21
C ARG A 180 -0.49 -18.21 9.96
N ASN A 181 -0.48 -18.52 11.25
CA ASN A 181 0.74 -18.69 12.04
C ASN A 181 1.46 -20.01 11.70
N CYS A 182 2.28 -19.99 10.65
CA CYS A 182 3.11 -21.13 10.26
C CYS A 182 4.49 -20.66 9.76
N PRO A 183 5.58 -21.42 10.01
CA PRO A 183 6.89 -21.14 9.43
C PRO A 183 6.94 -21.36 7.91
N LEU A 184 7.77 -20.54 7.26
CA LEU A 184 8.09 -20.55 5.84
C LEU A 184 9.05 -21.69 5.52
N ASN A 185 8.54 -22.87 5.17
CA ASN A 185 9.36 -24.08 4.97
C ASN A 185 9.81 -24.31 3.52
N VAL A 186 10.14 -23.21 2.82
CA VAL A 186 10.55 -23.22 1.40
C VAL A 186 11.74 -22.30 1.12
N LYS A 187 12.60 -22.71 0.18
CA LYS A 187 13.69 -21.92 -0.37
C LYS A 187 13.26 -21.31 -1.72
N LEU A 188 12.92 -20.03 -1.73
CA LEU A 188 12.50 -19.30 -2.93
C LEU A 188 13.73 -18.92 -3.76
N ILE A 189 13.74 -19.33 -5.02
CA ILE A 189 14.71 -18.89 -6.03
C ILE A 189 13.99 -17.82 -6.85
N CYS A 190 14.20 -16.56 -6.47
CA CYS A 190 13.60 -15.39 -7.11
C CYS A 190 14.62 -14.25 -7.13
N SER A 191 15.10 -13.89 -8.32
CA SER A 191 15.96 -12.71 -8.53
C SER A 191 15.15 -11.42 -8.48
N GLY A 192 15.76 -10.33 -8.03
CA GLY A 192 15.16 -8.99 -8.04
C GLY A 192 14.72 -8.52 -6.65
N LEU A 193 14.32 -9.43 -5.76
CA LEU A 193 13.89 -9.12 -4.39
C LEU A 193 14.97 -8.37 -3.59
N GLU A 194 16.26 -8.61 -3.88
CA GLU A 194 17.38 -7.88 -3.31
C GLU A 194 17.41 -6.38 -3.65
N ASN A 195 16.62 -5.90 -4.61
CA ASN A 195 16.54 -4.48 -4.97
C ASN A 195 15.35 -3.75 -4.30
N VAL A 196 14.52 -4.46 -3.52
CA VAL A 196 13.40 -3.89 -2.78
C VAL A 196 13.91 -3.25 -1.48
N ARG A 197 13.82 -1.92 -1.39
CA ARG A 197 14.20 -1.14 -0.19
C ARG A 197 13.00 -0.78 0.70
N ARG A 198 11.85 -0.51 0.08
CA ARG A 198 10.60 -0.14 0.76
C ARG A 198 9.51 -1.10 0.37
N LEU A 199 8.92 -1.78 1.36
CA LEU A 199 7.94 -2.83 1.16
C LEU A 199 6.66 -2.52 1.93
N ALA A 200 5.52 -2.73 1.29
CA ALA A 200 4.24 -2.86 1.95
C ALA A 200 3.63 -4.24 1.73
N MET A 201 2.88 -4.73 2.72
CA MET A 201 2.03 -5.91 2.60
C MET A 201 0.71 -5.67 3.33
N SER A 202 -0.39 -6.20 2.79
CA SER A 202 -1.72 -6.06 3.39
C SER A 202 -1.75 -6.62 4.81
N PHE A 203 -2.29 -5.87 5.77
CA PHE A 203 -2.57 -6.41 7.10
C PHE A 203 -3.65 -7.49 7.01
N CYS A 204 -3.51 -8.60 7.74
CA CYS A 204 -4.53 -9.64 7.82
C CYS A 204 -5.24 -9.59 9.18
N HIS A 205 -6.55 -9.42 9.15
CA HIS A 205 -7.37 -9.28 10.37
C HIS A 205 -7.64 -10.61 11.10
N GLU A 206 -7.24 -11.74 10.52
CA GLU A 206 -7.17 -13.03 11.23
C GLU A 206 -5.98 -13.08 12.19
N TRP A 207 -4.96 -12.21 12.01
CA TRP A 207 -3.86 -12.13 12.96
C TRP A 207 -4.29 -11.41 14.24
N ARG A 208 -3.91 -11.99 15.39
CA ARG A 208 -4.30 -11.50 16.71
C ARG A 208 -3.21 -11.82 17.74
N PRO A 209 -2.91 -10.90 18.66
CA PRO A 209 -1.99 -11.16 19.77
C PRO A 209 -2.42 -12.35 20.64
N ALA A 210 -1.46 -12.96 21.32
CA ALA A 210 -1.73 -13.96 22.36
C ALA A 210 -2.48 -13.31 23.54
N VAL A 211 -3.54 -13.96 24.02
CA VAL A 211 -4.28 -13.49 25.19
C VAL A 211 -3.63 -14.03 26.45
N LYS A 212 -2.88 -13.17 27.15
CA LYS A 212 -2.38 -13.47 28.50
C LYS A 212 -3.53 -13.31 29.48
N TYR A 213 -3.99 -14.41 30.03
CA TYR A 213 -4.95 -14.42 31.13
C TYR A 213 -4.22 -14.24 32.46
N ASP A 214 -4.73 -13.37 33.32
CA ASP A 214 -4.21 -13.22 34.68
C ASP A 214 -4.45 -14.52 35.49
N PRO A 215 -3.55 -14.88 36.43
CA PRO A 215 -3.81 -15.96 37.37
C PRO A 215 -5.06 -15.64 38.19
N CYS A 216 -5.98 -16.60 38.31
CA CYS A 216 -7.17 -16.42 39.14
C CYS A 216 -6.76 -16.15 40.59
N SER A 217 -7.27 -15.06 41.17
CA SER A 217 -7.02 -14.63 42.55
C SER A 217 -7.34 -15.68 43.61
N THR A 218 -8.25 -16.62 43.30
CA THR A 218 -8.66 -17.71 44.21
C THR A 218 -7.83 -18.99 44.03
N CYS A 219 -7.46 -19.35 42.80
CA CYS A 219 -6.79 -20.63 42.50
C CYS A 219 -5.27 -20.52 42.25
N GLY A 220 -4.74 -19.29 42.08
CA GLY A 220 -3.33 -19.01 41.75
C GLY A 220 -2.86 -19.48 40.37
N LYS A 221 -3.78 -20.03 39.56
CA LYS A 221 -3.51 -20.61 38.22
C LYS A 221 -4.36 -19.91 37.16
N ILE A 222 -3.97 -20.05 35.91
CA ILE A 222 -4.80 -19.70 34.75
C ILE A 222 -5.85 -20.81 34.59
N CYS A 223 -6.90 -20.78 35.42
CA CYS A 223 -7.86 -21.89 35.58
C CYS A 223 -9.31 -21.55 35.17
N HIS A 224 -9.63 -20.26 34.94
CA HIS A 224 -11.00 -19.80 34.71
C HIS A 224 -11.09 -18.77 33.59
N ASN A 225 -11.58 -19.19 32.42
CA ASN A 225 -12.23 -18.27 31.49
C ASN A 225 -13.62 -17.92 32.05
N SER A 226 -14.16 -16.75 31.73
CA SER A 226 -15.50 -16.28 32.17
C SER A 226 -16.68 -17.16 31.73
N SER A 227 -16.41 -18.27 31.02
CA SER A 227 -17.36 -19.29 30.56
C SER A 227 -17.30 -20.61 31.37
N GLY A 228 -16.60 -20.64 32.51
CA GLY A 228 -16.70 -21.72 33.50
C GLY A 228 -16.12 -23.08 33.09
N LYS A 229 -15.33 -23.16 32.00
CA LYS A 229 -14.67 -24.40 31.59
C LYS A 229 -13.24 -24.48 32.15
N PRO A 230 -12.92 -25.46 33.03
CA PRO A 230 -11.53 -25.75 33.37
C PRO A 230 -10.81 -26.31 32.13
N ASN A 231 -9.51 -26.03 32.02
CA ASN A 231 -8.62 -26.50 30.95
C ASN A 231 -8.93 -25.96 29.53
N ALA A 232 -9.39 -24.72 29.40
CA ALA A 232 -9.31 -24.03 28.11
C ALA A 232 -7.83 -23.85 27.70
N PRO A 233 -7.43 -24.15 26.46
CA PRO A 233 -6.05 -23.94 26.01
C PRO A 233 -5.71 -22.45 26.06
N VAL A 234 -4.45 -22.14 26.41
CA VAL A 234 -3.91 -20.78 26.34
C VAL A 234 -4.02 -20.29 24.90
N ASP A 235 -4.57 -19.09 24.69
CA ASP A 235 -4.65 -18.51 23.36
C ASP A 235 -3.28 -17.94 22.96
N GLU A 236 -2.46 -18.78 22.32
CA GLU A 236 -1.13 -18.44 21.79
C GLU A 236 -1.18 -17.34 20.70
N GLY A 237 -2.38 -16.92 20.27
CA GLY A 237 -2.57 -15.93 19.23
C GLY A 237 -2.40 -16.50 17.82
N ASN A 238 -2.53 -15.63 16.83
CA ASN A 238 -2.25 -15.94 15.43
C ASN A 238 -1.31 -14.86 14.88
N TYR A 239 0.00 -15.16 14.88
CA TYR A 239 1.04 -14.23 14.47
C TYR A 239 1.63 -14.62 13.10
N PRO A 240 2.07 -13.67 12.26
CA PRO A 240 2.63 -13.96 10.92
C PRO A 240 4.08 -14.46 10.98
N THR A 241 4.30 -15.68 11.48
CA THR A 241 5.65 -16.29 11.58
C THR A 241 6.37 -16.40 10.24
N HIS A 242 5.65 -16.75 9.16
CA HIS A 242 6.20 -16.79 7.80
C HIS A 242 6.76 -15.45 7.32
N LEU A 243 6.25 -14.33 7.84
CA LEU A 243 6.53 -12.99 7.31
C LEU A 243 7.90 -12.50 7.75
N TYR A 244 8.21 -12.55 9.05
CA TYR A 244 9.54 -12.12 9.51
C TYR A 244 10.66 -12.98 8.88
N GLN A 245 10.39 -14.28 8.66
CA GLN A 245 11.29 -15.17 7.94
C GLN A 245 11.42 -14.77 6.48
N PHE A 246 10.32 -14.44 5.80
CA PHE A 246 10.36 -13.96 4.42
C PHE A 246 11.21 -12.69 4.28
N LEU A 247 10.96 -11.70 5.14
CA LEU A 247 11.72 -10.44 5.16
C LEU A 247 13.22 -10.71 5.36
N ALA A 248 13.59 -11.48 6.39
CA ALA A 248 15.00 -11.73 6.73
C ALA A 248 15.74 -12.57 5.69
N ARG A 249 15.07 -13.56 5.08
CA ARG A 249 15.69 -14.50 4.11
C ARG A 249 15.75 -13.95 2.68
N TYR A 250 14.85 -13.07 2.27
CA TYR A 250 14.73 -12.69 0.85
C TYR A 250 14.94 -11.20 0.53
N LEU A 251 14.89 -10.30 1.53
CA LEU A 251 14.99 -8.85 1.34
C LEU A 251 16.23 -8.28 2.05
N PRO A 252 17.46 -8.59 1.61
CA PRO A 252 18.71 -8.21 2.29
C PRO A 252 18.98 -6.70 2.41
N ASN A 253 18.32 -5.89 1.56
CA ASN A 253 18.46 -4.44 1.47
C ASN A 253 17.16 -3.71 1.87
N LEU A 254 16.31 -4.35 2.66
CA LEU A 254 15.11 -3.73 3.21
C LEU A 254 15.51 -2.59 4.16
N GLU A 255 14.89 -1.43 3.99
CA GLU A 255 15.08 -0.25 4.84
C GLU A 255 13.77 0.10 5.56
N GLU A 256 12.63 -0.11 4.91
CA GLU A 256 11.32 0.26 5.44
C GLU A 256 10.28 -0.83 5.11
N PHE A 257 9.56 -1.30 6.12
CA PHE A 257 8.44 -2.21 6.02
C PHE A 257 7.16 -1.54 6.52
N TYR A 258 6.06 -1.77 5.82
CA TYR A 258 4.76 -1.21 6.14
C TYR A 258 3.66 -2.29 6.11
N PHE A 259 2.82 -2.33 7.14
CA PHE A 259 1.52 -2.97 7.01
C PHE A 259 0.54 -2.00 6.34
N LEU A 260 -0.15 -2.46 5.30
CA LEU A 260 -1.21 -1.70 4.63
C LEU A 260 -2.57 -2.16 5.16
N ASP A 261 -3.24 -1.32 5.94
CA ASP A 261 -4.56 -1.63 6.51
C ASP A 261 -5.61 -0.66 5.94
N TYR A 262 -6.48 -1.22 5.08
CA TYR A 262 -7.55 -0.47 4.41
C TYR A 262 -8.73 -0.12 5.34
N TYR A 263 -8.77 -0.64 6.57
CA TYR A 263 -9.80 -0.33 7.57
C TYR A 263 -9.39 0.79 8.54
N ILE A 264 -8.14 1.27 8.47
CA ILE A 264 -7.73 2.47 9.19
C ILE A 264 -8.28 3.68 8.44
N VAL A 265 -9.37 4.23 8.97
CA VAL A 265 -10.11 5.36 8.40
C VAL A 265 -10.10 6.56 9.34
N PRO A 266 -10.21 7.81 8.83
CA PRO A 266 -10.45 8.97 9.66
C PRO A 266 -11.76 8.80 10.44
N LYS A 267 -11.77 9.21 11.70
CA LYS A 267 -13.00 9.36 12.47
C LYS A 267 -13.78 10.57 11.93
N PRO A 268 -15.12 10.52 11.92
CA PRO A 268 -15.91 11.66 11.49
C PRO A 268 -15.58 12.88 12.36
N PRO A 269 -15.54 14.10 11.79
CA PRO A 269 -15.35 15.31 12.58
C PRO A 269 -16.49 15.41 13.59
N SER A 270 -16.15 15.37 14.87
CA SER A 270 -17.10 15.68 15.94
C SER A 270 -17.35 17.19 15.90
N ASP A 271 -18.59 17.67 16.04
CA ASP A 271 -18.97 19.09 15.86
C ASP A 271 -18.23 20.07 16.79
N ILE A 272 -17.57 19.56 17.84
CA ILE A 272 -16.73 20.32 18.79
C ILE A 272 -15.34 20.64 18.20
N LEU A 273 -14.90 19.95 17.14
CA LEU A 273 -13.49 19.87 16.73
C LEU A 273 -13.12 20.64 15.44
N GLY A 274 -14.01 21.49 14.92
CA GLY A 274 -13.80 22.28 13.68
C GLY A 274 -12.61 23.26 13.67
N LYS A 275 -11.83 23.36 14.76
CA LYS A 275 -10.62 24.19 14.87
C LYS A 275 -9.30 23.41 14.96
N HIS A 276 -9.31 22.09 15.15
CA HIS A 276 -8.06 21.31 15.30
C HIS A 276 -7.55 20.66 14.00
N THR A 277 -8.42 20.35 13.04
CA THR A 277 -8.03 19.75 11.75
C THR A 277 -7.07 20.64 10.93
N ALA A 278 -7.07 21.95 11.18
CA ALA A 278 -6.11 22.88 10.59
C ALA A 278 -4.70 22.79 11.21
N ARG A 279 -4.57 22.40 12.48
CA ARG A 279 -3.31 22.43 13.26
C ARG A 279 -2.36 21.26 13.01
N ILE A 280 -2.84 20.20 12.36
CA ILE A 280 -2.09 18.93 12.26
C ILE A 280 -1.24 18.86 10.97
N LYS A 281 -1.46 19.80 10.05
CA LYS A 281 -0.55 20.08 8.93
C LYS A 281 0.80 20.64 9.36
N GLU A 282 0.98 21.01 10.63
CA GLU A 282 2.19 21.69 11.15
C GLU A 282 3.11 20.76 11.96
N GLN A 283 2.74 19.50 12.24
CA GLN A 283 3.53 18.60 13.09
C GLN A 283 4.05 17.37 12.34
N ALA A 284 5.32 17.49 11.93
CA ALA A 284 6.12 16.55 11.13
C ALA A 284 5.62 16.31 9.69
N PRO A 285 6.53 16.15 8.71
CA PRO A 285 6.13 15.76 7.36
C PRO A 285 5.61 14.32 7.38
N LEU A 286 4.28 14.18 7.32
CA LEU A 286 3.61 12.91 7.07
C LEU A 286 4.22 12.25 5.84
N ARG A 287 4.81 11.07 6.00
CA ARG A 287 5.19 10.24 4.87
C ARG A 287 3.92 9.76 4.18
N TYR A 288 3.82 10.05 2.89
CA TYR A 288 2.70 9.63 2.07
C TYR A 288 3.20 9.04 0.75
N PHE A 289 2.41 8.12 0.20
CA PHE A 289 2.66 7.49 -1.09
C PHE A 289 1.37 7.56 -1.92
N ARG A 290 1.46 7.95 -3.19
CA ARG A 290 0.28 8.19 -4.04
C ARG A 290 0.04 7.03 -5.02
N THR A 291 -1.21 6.59 -5.16
CA THR A 291 -1.69 5.80 -6.31
C THR A 291 -2.52 6.70 -7.24
N LYS A 292 -3.03 6.11 -8.32
CA LYS A 292 -4.00 6.76 -9.21
C LYS A 292 -5.30 7.23 -8.51
N ASP A 293 -5.73 6.52 -7.47
CA ASP A 293 -7.07 6.62 -6.86
C ASP A 293 -7.05 6.79 -5.33
N ARG A 294 -5.88 6.80 -4.70
CA ARG A 294 -5.69 6.75 -3.24
C ARG A 294 -4.42 7.48 -2.82
N ILE A 295 -4.39 7.88 -1.56
CA ILE A 295 -3.18 8.32 -0.86
C ILE A 295 -3.01 7.42 0.37
N LEU A 296 -1.84 6.82 0.49
CA LEU A 296 -1.45 6.05 1.67
C LEU A 296 -0.64 6.94 2.61
N PHE A 297 -1.06 7.08 3.85
CA PHE A 297 -0.39 7.89 4.87
C PHE A 297 0.23 6.99 5.94
N GLU A 298 1.46 7.29 6.35
CA GLU A 298 2.07 6.64 7.50
C GLU A 298 1.36 7.07 8.79
N PHE A 299 0.80 6.10 9.51
CA PHE A 299 0.19 6.30 10.82
C PHE A 299 1.28 6.52 11.88
N CYS A 300 1.23 7.67 12.54
CA CYS A 300 2.09 8.00 13.68
C CYS A 300 1.39 7.65 14.99
N GLU A 301 2.06 6.90 15.88
CA GLU A 301 1.53 6.45 17.17
C GLU A 301 1.65 7.55 18.26
N THR A 302 1.17 8.75 17.95
CA THR A 302 1.09 9.88 18.89
C THR A 302 -0.35 10.13 19.32
N GLU A 303 -0.55 10.72 20.50
CA GLU A 303 -1.88 10.93 21.09
C GLU A 303 -2.85 11.74 20.21
N ALA A 304 -2.33 12.62 19.33
CA ALA A 304 -3.15 13.36 18.38
C ALA A 304 -3.76 12.42 17.32
N TYR A 305 -2.93 11.66 16.61
CA TYR A 305 -3.37 10.76 15.54
C TYR A 305 -4.27 9.62 16.07
N ALA A 306 -4.05 9.15 17.30
CA ALA A 306 -4.94 8.19 17.96
C ALA A 306 -6.36 8.77 18.22
N ARG A 307 -6.51 10.10 18.30
CA ARG A 307 -7.81 10.78 18.40
C ARG A 307 -8.48 10.93 17.04
N GLU A 308 -7.74 11.12 15.95
CA GLU A 308 -8.29 11.24 14.59
C GLU A 308 -8.57 9.93 13.87
N TRP A 309 -7.75 8.88 14.02
CA TRP A 309 -7.88 7.67 13.18
C TRP A 309 -8.50 6.51 13.96
N LYS A 310 -9.38 5.75 13.30
CA LYS A 310 -9.95 4.52 13.85
C LYS A 310 -9.01 3.35 13.52
N ILE A 311 -8.05 3.09 14.42
CA ILE A 311 -7.09 1.99 14.31
C ILE A 311 -7.41 0.86 15.30
N SER A 312 -7.17 -0.39 14.90
CA SER A 312 -7.21 -1.54 15.80
C SER A 312 -5.89 -1.66 16.58
N ARG A 313 -5.96 -1.81 17.91
CA ARG A 313 -4.76 -2.05 18.75
C ARG A 313 -3.97 -3.28 18.28
N ASN A 314 -4.67 -4.31 17.81
CA ASN A 314 -4.07 -5.52 17.25
C ASN A 314 -3.08 -5.21 16.12
N ALA A 315 -3.35 -4.23 15.24
CA ALA A 315 -2.45 -3.91 14.14
C ALA A 315 -1.11 -3.35 14.65
N VAL A 316 -1.15 -2.53 15.70
CA VAL A 316 0.03 -1.97 16.37
C VAL A 316 0.81 -3.05 17.11
N GLU A 317 0.12 -3.93 17.83
CA GLU A 317 0.74 -5.04 18.58
C GLU A 317 1.39 -6.07 17.64
N ILE A 318 0.72 -6.44 16.53
CA ILE A 318 1.29 -7.33 15.51
C ILE A 318 2.47 -6.66 14.78
N LYS A 319 2.43 -5.34 14.51
CA LYS A 319 3.56 -4.56 13.97
C LYS A 319 4.79 -4.63 14.89
N ASN A 320 4.60 -4.38 16.19
CA ASN A 320 5.68 -4.43 17.17
C ASN A 320 6.25 -5.86 17.31
N TRP A 321 5.37 -6.86 17.46
CA TRP A 321 5.75 -8.27 17.47
C TRP A 321 6.57 -8.66 16.23
N LEU A 322 6.14 -8.25 15.03
CA LEU A 322 6.83 -8.57 13.78
C LEU A 322 8.23 -7.98 13.74
N ARG A 323 8.39 -6.72 14.16
CA ARG A 323 9.70 -6.04 14.23
C ARG A 323 10.67 -6.80 15.14
N ASP A 324 10.21 -7.18 16.33
CA ASP A 324 11.04 -7.85 17.33
C ASP A 324 11.46 -9.25 16.85
N HIS A 325 10.51 -10.03 16.32
CA HIS A 325 10.79 -11.38 15.79
C HIS A 325 11.67 -11.33 14.54
N PHE A 326 11.49 -10.34 13.67
CA PHE A 326 12.38 -10.08 12.54
C PHE A 326 13.82 -9.81 13.01
N VAL A 327 14.02 -8.95 14.01
CA VAL A 327 15.36 -8.65 14.55
C VAL A 327 15.99 -9.88 15.22
N ARG A 328 15.23 -10.61 16.04
CA ARG A 328 15.73 -11.83 16.72
C ARG A 328 16.10 -12.92 15.70
N TYR A 329 15.20 -13.22 14.77
CA TYR A 329 15.41 -14.22 13.74
C TYR A 329 16.55 -13.84 12.77
N ALA A 330 16.61 -12.60 12.30
CA ALA A 330 17.64 -12.15 11.37
C ALA A 330 19.06 -12.18 11.95
N LYS A 331 19.20 -12.11 13.28
CA LYS A 331 20.47 -12.26 14.02
C LYS A 331 20.88 -13.70 14.26
N ALA A 332 19.91 -14.59 14.47
CA ALA A 332 20.15 -15.96 14.91
C ALA A 332 20.13 -17.00 13.78
N SER A 333 19.34 -16.76 12.74
CA SER A 333 19.18 -17.67 11.60
C SER A 333 20.36 -17.60 10.63
N HIS A 334 20.87 -18.77 10.23
CA HIS A 334 21.86 -18.90 9.17
C HIS A 334 21.27 -18.69 7.76
N LEU A 335 19.94 -18.65 7.62
CA LEU A 335 19.23 -18.37 6.36
C LEU A 335 18.99 -16.87 6.16
N SER A 336 19.18 -16.06 7.21
CA SER A 336 19.09 -14.60 7.12
C SER A 336 20.12 -14.05 6.15
N ARG A 337 19.69 -13.16 5.26
CA ARG A 337 20.58 -12.36 4.38
C ARG A 337 20.66 -10.89 4.83
N HIS A 338 19.93 -10.51 5.87
CA HIS A 338 19.80 -9.13 6.32
C HIS A 338 20.94 -8.73 7.25
N LYS A 339 21.70 -7.68 6.90
CA LYS A 339 22.93 -7.30 7.64
C LYS A 339 22.69 -6.43 8.87
N THR A 340 21.68 -5.56 8.84
CA THR A 340 21.39 -4.57 9.91
C THR A 340 19.89 -4.51 10.22
N PRO A 341 19.27 -5.60 10.70
CA PRO A 341 17.82 -5.70 10.87
C PRO A 341 17.24 -4.65 11.84
N GLU A 342 18.03 -4.14 12.78
CA GLU A 342 17.60 -3.12 13.76
C GLU A 342 17.35 -1.75 13.13
N LYS A 343 17.94 -1.50 11.95
CA LYS A 343 17.78 -0.24 11.20
C LYS A 343 16.53 -0.22 10.32
N VAL A 344 15.83 -1.35 10.19
CA VAL A 344 14.61 -1.43 9.37
C VAL A 344 13.48 -0.72 10.11
N HIS A 345 12.87 0.24 9.43
CA HIS A 345 11.67 0.92 9.91
C HIS A 345 10.43 0.02 9.76
N PHE A 346 9.54 0.02 10.75
CA PHE A 346 8.29 -0.73 10.72
C PHE A 346 7.12 0.22 11.00
N GLY A 347 6.35 0.54 9.96
CA GLY A 347 5.20 1.43 10.01
C GLY A 347 3.87 0.74 9.68
N ILE A 348 2.79 1.53 9.75
CA ILE A 348 1.46 1.14 9.26
C ILE A 348 1.00 2.25 8.31
N LEU A 349 0.44 1.86 7.17
CA LEU A 349 -0.14 2.75 6.17
C LEU A 349 -1.66 2.69 6.26
N ALA A 350 -2.26 3.84 6.57
CA ALA A 350 -3.69 4.07 6.44
C ALA A 350 -4.03 4.47 4.99
N CYS A 351 -5.22 4.14 4.52
CA CYS A 351 -5.64 4.42 3.15
C CYS A 351 -6.75 5.47 3.10
N GLU A 352 -6.45 6.63 2.50
CA GLU A 352 -7.48 7.59 2.09
C GLU A 352 -7.81 7.39 0.61
N TRP A 353 -9.11 7.37 0.29
CA TRP A 353 -9.60 7.19 -1.07
C TRP A 353 -9.86 8.56 -1.71
N ASP A 354 -9.30 8.81 -2.89
CA ASP A 354 -9.57 10.00 -3.70
C ASP A 354 -10.88 9.81 -4.49
N VAL A 355 -11.95 9.47 -3.75
CA VAL A 355 -13.28 9.17 -4.28
C VAL A 355 -14.29 9.90 -3.42
N SER A 356 -14.95 10.91 -3.99
CA SER A 356 -16.06 11.62 -3.35
C SER A 356 -17.09 10.62 -2.80
N PRO A 357 -17.52 10.73 -1.53
CA PRO A 357 -18.51 9.82 -0.98
C PRO A 357 -19.78 9.87 -1.85
N PRO A 358 -20.42 8.71 -2.12
CA PRO A 358 -21.61 8.69 -2.95
C PRO A 358 -22.66 9.63 -2.36
N PRO A 359 -23.32 10.47 -3.18
CA PRO A 359 -24.24 11.49 -2.67
C PRO A 359 -25.31 10.81 -1.84
N VAL A 360 -25.42 11.23 -0.57
CA VAL A 360 -26.37 10.66 0.39
C VAL A 360 -27.75 10.75 -0.23
N ARG A 361 -28.29 9.60 -0.65
CA ARG A 361 -29.67 9.51 -1.12
C ARG A 361 -30.52 9.88 0.08
N LYS A 362 -31.10 11.08 0.06
CA LYS A 362 -32.13 11.48 1.01
C LYS A 362 -33.26 10.46 0.86
N SER A 363 -33.30 9.50 1.78
CA SER A 363 -34.42 8.57 1.90
C SER A 363 -35.68 9.43 2.00
N PRO A 364 -36.68 9.24 1.13
CA PRO A 364 -37.94 9.95 1.28
C PRO A 364 -38.45 9.68 2.68
N THR A 365 -38.63 10.73 3.48
CA THR A 365 -39.30 10.64 4.76
C THR A 365 -40.77 10.33 4.48
N LEU A 366 -41.06 9.03 4.33
CA LEU A 366 -42.40 8.50 4.35
C LEU A 366 -42.98 8.87 5.71
N LYS A 367 -43.78 9.94 5.73
CA LYS A 367 -44.62 10.28 6.87
C LYS A 367 -45.56 9.09 7.07
N ALA A 368 -45.31 8.32 8.11
CA ALA A 368 -46.12 7.17 8.47
C ALA A 368 -47.47 7.67 9.02
N THR A 369 -48.41 7.93 8.12
CA THR A 369 -49.82 8.12 8.49
C THR A 369 -50.39 6.77 8.85
N CYS A 370 -50.51 6.51 10.15
CA CYS A 370 -51.06 5.26 10.65
C CYS A 370 -52.57 5.20 10.39
N THR A 371 -53.00 4.32 9.48
CA THR A 371 -54.39 3.85 9.42
C THR A 371 -54.43 2.33 9.31
N THR A 372 -55.01 1.71 10.33
CA THR A 372 -55.26 0.27 10.42
C THR A 372 -56.33 -0.18 9.43
N ARG A 373 -56.13 -1.33 8.76
CA ARG A 373 -57.13 -2.40 8.64
C ARG A 373 -56.50 -3.69 8.12
N LEU A 374 -56.88 -4.81 8.73
CA LEU A 374 -56.69 -6.13 8.15
C LEU A 374 -57.66 -6.31 6.97
N ASP A 375 -57.29 -7.05 5.92
CA ASP A 375 -57.89 -8.38 5.73
C ASP A 375 -57.15 -9.27 4.71
N LYS A 376 -57.59 -10.53 4.64
CA LYS A 376 -57.04 -11.66 3.87
C LYS A 376 -57.22 -11.52 2.34
N GLY A 377 -56.41 -12.24 1.56
CA GLY A 377 -56.72 -12.53 0.14
C GLY A 377 -55.62 -13.30 -0.60
N MET A 378 -55.99 -14.40 -1.26
CA MET A 378 -55.08 -15.26 -2.03
C MET A 378 -55.00 -14.88 -3.53
N SER A 379 -53.93 -15.38 -4.16
CA SER A 379 -53.90 -16.03 -5.49
C SER A 379 -53.92 -15.24 -6.82
N THR A 380 -52.97 -15.69 -7.66
CA THR A 380 -53.04 -16.00 -9.11
C THR A 380 -52.71 -14.98 -10.21
N LEU A 381 -52.12 -15.58 -11.25
CA LEU A 381 -51.55 -15.09 -12.51
C LEU A 381 -52.46 -14.13 -13.31
N GLY A 382 -51.83 -13.24 -14.09
CA GLY A 382 -52.45 -12.51 -15.19
C GLY A 382 -51.42 -11.86 -16.12
N SER A 383 -51.31 -12.34 -17.36
CA SER A 383 -50.38 -11.84 -18.38
C SER A 383 -50.89 -10.59 -19.10
N ALA A 384 -50.01 -9.60 -19.36
CA ALA A 384 -50.03 -8.79 -20.60
C ALA A 384 -48.79 -7.88 -20.76
N LYS A 385 -48.27 -7.84 -21.99
CA LYS A 385 -47.40 -6.80 -22.61
C LYS A 385 -48.28 -5.94 -23.56
N PRO A 386 -47.79 -4.91 -24.31
CA PRO A 386 -46.59 -4.04 -24.18
C PRO A 386 -46.91 -2.53 -24.39
N ALA A 387 -45.86 -1.71 -24.50
CA ALA A 387 -45.81 -0.37 -25.15
C ALA A 387 -46.51 0.80 -24.41
N ALA A 388 -46.17 2.08 -24.63
CA ALA A 388 -45.21 2.67 -25.55
C ALA A 388 -44.48 3.90 -24.94
N ARG A 389 -43.23 4.11 -25.38
CA ARG A 389 -42.67 5.37 -25.92
C ARG A 389 -43.45 6.68 -25.66
N ALA A 390 -42.87 7.59 -24.87
CA ALA A 390 -42.71 9.00 -25.26
C ALA A 390 -41.66 9.72 -24.39
N GLN A 391 -40.87 10.59 -25.02
CA GLN A 391 -39.98 11.54 -24.35
C GLN A 391 -40.75 12.83 -24.08
N SER A 392 -40.38 13.59 -23.05
CA SER A 392 -40.48 15.06 -23.13
C SER A 392 -39.44 15.75 -22.25
N LEU A 393 -38.71 16.67 -22.87
CA LEU A 393 -38.04 17.81 -22.22
C LEU A 393 -39.15 18.86 -21.89
N VAL A 394 -39.01 20.02 -21.23
CA VAL A 394 -37.89 20.97 -21.03
C VAL A 394 -38.12 21.73 -19.66
N PRO A 395 -37.77 23.02 -19.36
CA PRO A 395 -36.93 23.32 -18.18
C PRO A 395 -37.48 24.43 -17.22
N SER A 396 -36.55 25.18 -16.60
CA SER A 396 -36.67 26.46 -15.88
C SER A 396 -36.76 26.32 -14.34
N ASN A 397 -36.17 27.20 -13.51
CA ASN A 397 -35.77 28.60 -13.76
C ASN A 397 -34.48 29.02 -12.99
N ARG A 398 -33.90 30.18 -13.35
CA ARG A 398 -32.72 30.82 -12.73
C ARG A 398 -33.11 31.90 -11.70
N GLN A 399 -32.22 32.16 -10.73
CA GLN A 399 -31.81 33.47 -10.14
C GLN A 399 -30.89 33.18 -8.92
N GLY A 400 -29.89 33.99 -8.51
CA GLY A 400 -29.38 35.29 -9.00
C GLY A 400 -27.97 35.62 -8.44
N MET A 401 -27.52 36.88 -8.54
CA MET A 401 -26.12 37.36 -8.37
C MET A 401 -26.04 38.64 -7.45
N ARG A 402 -24.88 39.20 -7.00
CA ARG A 402 -23.48 39.05 -7.48
C ARG A 402 -22.32 38.97 -6.42
N PRO A 403 -21.76 40.05 -5.78
CA PRO A 403 -20.29 40.12 -5.67
C PRO A 403 -19.63 40.63 -4.36
N GLY A 404 -18.29 40.44 -4.24
CA GLY A 404 -17.44 41.31 -3.41
C GLY A 404 -15.96 40.89 -3.26
N GLY A 405 -15.02 41.77 -3.68
CA GLY A 405 -13.61 41.77 -3.22
C GLY A 405 -12.57 41.03 -4.09
N PRO A 406 -11.39 41.64 -4.39
CA PRO A 406 -10.37 41.01 -5.23
C PRO A 406 -9.30 40.27 -4.42
N SER A 407 -8.96 39.05 -4.83
CA SER A 407 -7.72 38.35 -4.44
C SER A 407 -6.96 37.94 -5.70
N ALA A 408 -5.66 38.21 -5.74
CA ALA A 408 -4.83 37.93 -6.91
C ALA A 408 -4.68 36.41 -7.12
N TYR A 409 -5.16 35.91 -8.25
CA TYR A 409 -5.11 34.50 -8.59
C TYR A 409 -3.70 34.13 -9.10
N VAL A 410 -2.99 33.31 -8.33
CA VAL A 410 -1.68 32.74 -8.71
C VAL A 410 -1.92 31.35 -9.29
N PHE A 411 -1.35 31.06 -10.47
CA PHE A 411 -1.44 29.74 -11.09
C PHE A 411 -0.81 28.67 -10.19
N GLY A 412 -1.56 27.60 -9.89
CA GLY A 412 -1.11 26.42 -9.15
C GLY A 412 -1.47 26.35 -7.66
N SER A 413 -2.18 27.33 -7.09
CA SER A 413 -2.44 27.40 -5.64
C SER A 413 -3.62 26.55 -5.10
N ALA A 414 -4.20 25.63 -5.88
CA ALA A 414 -5.26 24.73 -5.42
C ALA A 414 -5.17 23.32 -6.04
N PRO A 415 -5.57 22.23 -5.33
CA PRO A 415 -5.09 20.87 -5.63
C PRO A 415 -5.96 20.06 -6.62
N GLN A 416 -6.91 20.68 -7.32
CA GLN A 416 -8.01 19.97 -8.03
C GLN A 416 -8.08 20.22 -9.54
N HIS A 417 -6.95 20.51 -10.20
CA HIS A 417 -6.92 20.69 -11.66
C HIS A 417 -5.90 19.77 -12.35
N ASP A 418 -6.43 18.65 -12.88
CA ASP A 418 -5.80 17.87 -13.93
C ASP A 418 -5.76 18.72 -15.22
N PHE A 419 -4.60 19.28 -15.54
CA PHE A 419 -4.41 20.04 -16.79
C PHE A 419 -3.94 19.11 -17.91
N ASN A 420 -4.88 18.66 -18.73
CA ASN A 420 -4.59 17.84 -19.91
C ASN A 420 -4.24 18.74 -21.12
N PHE A 421 -2.95 18.94 -21.38
CA PHE A 421 -2.47 19.74 -22.51
C PHE A 421 -2.39 18.89 -23.79
N GLN A 422 -3.28 19.15 -24.76
CA GLN A 422 -3.23 18.55 -26.08
C GLN A 422 -2.53 19.48 -27.07
N PHE A 423 -1.26 19.20 -27.38
CA PHE A 423 -0.51 19.95 -28.39
C PHE A 423 -0.82 19.43 -29.80
N SER A 424 -1.29 20.32 -30.67
CA SER A 424 -1.34 20.10 -32.11
C SER A 424 -0.19 20.86 -32.79
N PHE A 425 0.55 20.19 -33.67
CA PHE A 425 1.57 20.82 -34.50
C PHE A 425 0.94 21.25 -35.82
N SER A 426 0.81 22.56 -36.06
CA SER A 426 0.51 23.08 -37.39
C SER A 426 1.73 22.94 -38.29
N LYS A 427 1.61 22.20 -39.40
CA LYS A 427 2.63 22.18 -40.46
C LYS A 427 2.64 23.52 -41.20
N THR A 428 3.50 24.43 -40.77
CA THR A 428 3.92 25.61 -41.52
C THR A 428 5.42 25.80 -41.31
N LEU A 429 6.19 24.93 -41.96
CA LEU A 429 7.66 24.98 -42.05
C LEU A 429 8.11 24.68 -43.49
N ASP A 430 7.50 25.40 -44.43
CA ASP A 430 8.14 25.75 -45.70
C ASP A 430 8.53 27.23 -45.59
N ASN A 431 9.74 27.58 -46.06
CA ASN A 431 10.38 28.91 -45.99
C ASN A 431 10.98 29.34 -44.63
N MET A 432 12.14 28.78 -44.30
CA MET A 432 13.30 29.52 -43.76
C MET A 432 14.60 28.88 -44.28
N PRO A 433 15.70 29.64 -44.48
CA PRO A 433 16.87 29.18 -45.23
C PRO A 433 17.73 28.19 -44.43
N ARG A 434 18.41 27.30 -45.16
CA ARG A 434 19.42 26.40 -44.59
C ARG A 434 20.74 27.17 -44.38
N PHE A 435 21.29 27.04 -43.18
CA PHE A 435 22.70 27.23 -42.85
C PHE A 435 23.18 25.95 -42.16
#